data_AF-R7ETV6-F1
#
_entry.id   AF-R7ETV6-F1
#
_cell.length_a   1.000
_cell.length_b   1.000
_cell.length_c   1.000
_cell.angle_alpha   90.00
_cell.angle_beta   90.00
_cell.angle_gamma   90.00
#
_symmetry.space_group_name_H-M   'P 1'
#
loop_
_entity.id
_entity.type
_entity.pdbx_description
1 polymer ?
#
loop_
_entity_poly.entity_id
_entity_poly.type
_entity_poly.pdbx_seq_one_letter_code
_entity_poly.pdbx_strand_id
1 'polypeptide(L)'
;MDKRTGICGDGVVWSFEDGRLTVSGAGRMSDFTDYESTPFSAFRAEVREVVIADGVENIGNYAFSHFPEIEEVTVPGSARYIGCGAFGSCAKLARVTLGEGVEVISPKAFEKNPALTEMELPSTLRAVDFKALKASDNLCEVKYGGTKTQWQRGVRIGRSSHGNAALSMAHFSYRDTTRKYDKMTACLGDIVRQGGDGSMYVITPDLSVEDFDGKSGDCTLIVFPDGETMMIDAGAPPCGYHVVELLRGMGLSKLDHFVLSHPHVDHHGGAPEAARYLFEQGGGIGMYIYSGFEFKTAEGKLAKLLEEHGTVMRRDVTEGCTFDIGGVHIDILNPTVADLHVTSETDLSDGGVNNVSLAMKFTFGKVSYLTAGDLYAVRERELAKKYGAALHADAAKTDHHGLFTSNTDEWLAAVSPRVLVSDSDDAPWTVFSEKLERMEIPHYIVSDCGLCVMRLGGDGNISVETEYPIGKGE
;
A
#
# COMPACT_ATOMS: atom_id res chain seq x y z
N MET A 1 -8.41 -24.72 -47.24
CA MET A 1 -7.40 -24.69 -46.17
C MET A 1 -7.94 -23.72 -45.14
N ASP A 2 -8.27 -24.21 -43.95
CA ASP A 2 -8.62 -23.32 -42.85
C ASP A 2 -7.42 -22.42 -42.59
N LYS A 3 -7.65 -21.10 -42.62
CA LYS A 3 -6.59 -20.14 -42.31
C LYS A 3 -6.16 -20.41 -40.87
N ARG A 4 -4.88 -20.69 -40.67
CA ARG A 4 -4.28 -20.92 -39.36
C ARG A 4 -3.84 -19.62 -38.68
N THR A 5 -4.19 -18.47 -39.24
CA THR A 5 -3.90 -17.14 -38.66
C THR A 5 -5.01 -16.16 -39.00
N GLY A 6 -5.16 -15.11 -38.20
CA GLY A 6 -6.14 -14.05 -38.45
C GLY A 6 -6.14 -12.94 -37.40
N ILE A 7 -7.14 -12.07 -37.46
CA ILE A 7 -7.36 -10.98 -36.51
C ILE A 7 -8.43 -11.44 -35.50
N CYS A 8 -8.24 -11.15 -34.22
CA CYS A 8 -9.21 -11.42 -33.16
C CYS A 8 -9.47 -10.21 -32.25
N GLY A 9 -9.02 -9.02 -32.66
CA GLY A 9 -9.21 -7.78 -31.92
C GLY A 9 -8.65 -6.57 -32.65
N ASP A 10 -8.76 -5.40 -32.02
CA ASP A 10 -8.08 -4.19 -32.49
C ASP A 10 -6.60 -4.27 -32.10
N GLY A 11 -5.71 -4.37 -33.09
CA GLY A 11 -4.29 -4.60 -32.87
C GLY A 11 -3.91 -6.01 -32.38
N VAL A 12 -4.87 -6.94 -32.30
CA VAL A 12 -4.67 -8.30 -31.78
C VAL A 12 -4.92 -9.36 -32.86
N VAL A 13 -3.95 -10.25 -33.03
CA VAL A 13 -3.95 -11.34 -34.01
C VAL A 13 -3.83 -12.70 -33.34
N TRP A 14 -4.23 -13.74 -34.06
CA TRP A 14 -4.08 -15.13 -33.63
C TRP A 14 -3.37 -15.99 -34.68
N SER A 15 -2.71 -17.05 -34.22
CA SER A 15 -2.14 -18.11 -35.04
C SER A 15 -2.30 -19.48 -34.39
N PHE A 16 -2.43 -20.54 -35.19
CA PHE A 16 -2.56 -21.91 -34.74
C PHE A 16 -1.53 -22.82 -35.41
N GLU A 17 -0.68 -23.46 -34.60
CA GLU A 17 0.35 -24.39 -35.06
C GLU A 17 0.49 -25.53 -34.04
N ASP A 18 0.45 -26.77 -34.51
CA ASP A 18 0.71 -27.98 -33.71
C ASP A 18 -0.02 -28.07 -32.36
N GLY A 19 -1.29 -27.68 -32.33
CA GLY A 19 -2.12 -27.70 -31.12
C GLY A 19 -1.95 -26.49 -30.20
N ARG A 20 -1.10 -25.53 -30.57
CA ARG A 20 -0.89 -24.26 -29.87
C ARG A 20 -1.65 -23.13 -30.57
N LEU A 21 -2.55 -22.47 -29.86
CA LEU A 21 -3.20 -21.23 -30.27
C LEU A 21 -2.47 -20.05 -29.62
N THR A 22 -1.85 -19.20 -30.41
CA THR A 22 -1.17 -17.99 -29.94
C THR A 22 -2.01 -16.76 -30.25
N VAL A 23 -2.22 -15.91 -29.26
CA VAL A 23 -2.80 -14.57 -29.38
C VAL A 23 -1.72 -13.56 -29.05
N SER A 24 -1.50 -12.59 -29.94
CA SER A 24 -0.44 -11.59 -29.78
C SER A 24 -0.81 -10.26 -30.41
N GLY A 25 -0.05 -9.22 -30.09
CA GLY A 25 -0.27 -7.85 -30.53
C GLY A 25 -0.39 -6.89 -29.36
N ALA A 26 -0.61 -5.62 -29.67
CA ALA A 26 -0.82 -4.56 -28.68
C ALA A 26 -2.21 -3.98 -28.88
N GLY A 27 -3.12 -4.25 -27.95
CA GLY A 27 -4.49 -3.77 -28.03
C GLY A 27 -5.53 -4.76 -27.48
N ARG A 28 -6.78 -4.56 -27.90
CA ARG A 28 -7.95 -5.18 -27.27
C ARG A 28 -8.47 -6.36 -28.08
N MET A 29 -8.63 -7.51 -27.44
CA MET A 29 -9.35 -8.64 -28.03
C MET A 29 -10.84 -8.29 -28.14
N SER A 30 -11.45 -8.65 -29.28
CA SER A 30 -12.89 -8.46 -29.52
C SER A 30 -13.73 -9.28 -28.55
N ASP A 31 -14.88 -8.74 -28.15
CA ASP A 31 -15.93 -9.52 -27.49
C ASP A 31 -16.72 -10.34 -28.52
N PHE A 32 -16.84 -11.64 -28.27
CA PHE A 32 -17.60 -12.55 -29.12
C PHE A 32 -19.02 -12.72 -28.58
N THR A 33 -20.00 -13.02 -29.44
CA THR A 33 -21.39 -13.26 -29.00
C THR A 33 -21.54 -14.62 -28.34
N ASP A 34 -20.73 -15.57 -28.78
CA ASP A 34 -20.66 -16.95 -28.33
C ASP A 34 -19.33 -17.58 -28.75
N TYR A 35 -19.08 -18.80 -28.29
CA TYR A 35 -17.85 -19.53 -28.55
C TYR A 35 -17.67 -19.96 -30.02
N GLU A 36 -18.75 -20.05 -30.81
CA GLU A 36 -18.74 -20.47 -32.22
C GLU A 36 -18.31 -19.33 -33.14
N SER A 37 -18.62 -18.09 -32.76
CA SER A 37 -18.28 -16.87 -33.48
C SER A 37 -16.80 -16.47 -33.44
N THR A 38 -15.97 -17.19 -32.67
CA THR A 38 -14.52 -16.95 -32.60
C THR A 38 -13.84 -17.30 -33.94
N PRO A 39 -12.84 -16.53 -34.39
CA PRO A 39 -12.21 -16.74 -35.71
C PRO A 39 -11.38 -18.03 -35.79
N PHE A 40 -11.06 -18.64 -34.64
CA PHE A 40 -10.33 -19.90 -34.50
C PHE A 40 -11.22 -21.07 -34.04
N SER A 41 -12.54 -20.93 -34.10
CA SER A 41 -13.50 -21.97 -33.65
C SER A 41 -13.31 -23.32 -34.33
N ALA A 42 -12.85 -23.34 -35.58
CA ALA A 42 -12.57 -24.56 -36.34
C ALA A 42 -11.48 -25.45 -35.70
N PHE A 43 -10.53 -24.86 -34.97
CA PHE A 43 -9.41 -25.58 -34.35
C PHE A 43 -9.67 -26.00 -32.91
N ARG A 44 -10.84 -25.68 -32.34
CA ARG A 44 -11.11 -25.80 -30.90
C ARG A 44 -10.82 -27.19 -30.33
N ALA A 45 -11.18 -28.24 -31.06
CA ALA A 45 -10.95 -29.63 -30.63
C ALA A 45 -9.46 -30.06 -30.70
N GLU A 46 -8.62 -29.29 -31.38
CA GLU A 46 -7.20 -29.55 -31.55
C GLU A 46 -6.31 -28.71 -30.61
N VAL A 47 -6.82 -27.59 -30.08
CA VAL A 47 -6.06 -26.70 -29.20
C VAL A 47 -5.83 -27.34 -27.84
N ARG A 48 -4.56 -27.58 -27.51
CA ARG A 48 -4.08 -28.09 -26.22
C ARG A 48 -3.42 -27.01 -25.37
N GLU A 49 -2.96 -25.94 -26.02
CA GLU A 49 -2.25 -24.84 -25.37
C GLU A 49 -2.75 -23.50 -25.93
N VAL A 50 -3.01 -22.55 -25.03
CA VAL A 50 -3.32 -21.16 -25.37
C VAL A 50 -2.20 -20.28 -24.85
N VAL A 51 -1.54 -19.54 -25.74
CA VAL A 51 -0.50 -18.57 -25.40
C VAL A 51 -1.04 -17.18 -25.65
N ILE A 52 -1.10 -16.35 -24.61
CA ILE A 52 -1.48 -14.94 -24.71
C ILE A 52 -0.23 -14.11 -24.44
N ALA A 53 0.25 -13.38 -25.44
CA ALA A 53 1.45 -12.57 -25.32
C ALA A 53 1.19 -11.25 -24.58
N ASP A 54 2.25 -10.69 -23.98
CA ASP A 54 2.24 -9.34 -23.41
C ASP A 54 1.82 -8.29 -24.47
N GLY A 55 1.09 -7.28 -24.02
CA GLY A 55 0.53 -6.22 -24.87
C GLY A 55 -0.95 -6.43 -25.21
N VAL A 56 -1.47 -7.65 -25.05
CA VAL A 56 -2.92 -7.89 -25.11
C VAL A 56 -3.57 -7.30 -23.85
N GLU A 57 -4.47 -6.34 -24.03
CA GLU A 57 -5.04 -5.52 -22.93
C GLU A 57 -6.23 -6.18 -22.23
N ASN A 58 -6.91 -7.13 -22.89
CA ASN A 58 -8.03 -7.88 -22.33
C ASN A 58 -8.22 -9.22 -23.03
N ILE A 59 -8.91 -10.13 -22.35
CA ILE A 59 -9.49 -11.33 -22.97
C ILE A 59 -10.95 -11.05 -23.30
N GLY A 60 -11.33 -11.28 -24.55
CA GLY A 60 -12.69 -11.03 -25.03
C GLY A 60 -13.73 -12.01 -24.47
N ASN A 61 -14.99 -11.59 -24.45
CA ASN A 61 -16.11 -12.46 -24.06
C ASN A 61 -16.12 -13.75 -24.89
N TYR A 62 -16.28 -14.90 -24.22
CA TYR A 62 -16.32 -16.25 -24.81
C TYR A 62 -15.11 -16.68 -25.66
N ALA A 63 -14.01 -15.93 -25.63
CA ALA A 63 -12.87 -16.12 -26.55
C ALA A 63 -12.31 -17.56 -26.54
N PHE A 64 -12.16 -18.18 -25.38
CA PHE A 64 -11.62 -19.52 -25.21
C PHE A 64 -12.62 -20.48 -24.56
N SER A 65 -13.91 -20.20 -24.70
CA SER A 65 -14.96 -21.03 -24.11
C SER A 65 -15.11 -22.34 -24.87
N HIS A 66 -15.43 -23.43 -24.16
CA HIS A 66 -15.62 -24.78 -24.69
C HIS A 66 -14.37 -25.42 -25.31
N PHE A 67 -13.16 -25.04 -24.90
CA PHE A 67 -11.92 -25.69 -25.34
C PHE A 67 -11.74 -27.00 -24.55
N PRO A 68 -11.92 -28.18 -25.19
CA PRO A 68 -12.02 -29.44 -24.45
C PRO A 68 -10.67 -30.01 -24.02
N GLU A 69 -9.57 -29.59 -24.66
CA GLU A 69 -8.24 -30.18 -24.49
C GLU A 69 -7.25 -29.29 -23.75
N ILE A 70 -7.60 -28.04 -23.39
CA ILE A 70 -6.69 -27.16 -22.63
C ILE A 70 -6.65 -27.60 -21.16
N GLU A 71 -5.44 -27.75 -20.61
CA GLU A 71 -5.22 -28.17 -19.22
C GLU A 71 -4.78 -27.01 -18.32
N GLU A 72 -4.14 -26.01 -18.91
CA GLU A 72 -3.66 -24.83 -18.19
C GLU A 72 -3.78 -23.57 -19.04
N VAL A 73 -3.96 -22.44 -18.37
CA VAL A 73 -3.98 -21.11 -18.98
C VAL A 73 -3.16 -20.16 -18.14
N THR A 74 -2.27 -19.42 -18.78
CA THR A 74 -1.60 -18.25 -18.20
C THR A 74 -2.10 -16.99 -18.89
N VAL A 75 -2.61 -16.03 -18.11
CA VAL A 75 -3.05 -14.71 -18.60
C VAL A 75 -2.00 -13.67 -18.19
N PRO A 76 -1.38 -12.93 -19.13
CA PRO A 76 -0.37 -11.92 -18.78
C PRO A 76 -0.97 -10.74 -18.02
N GLY A 77 -0.13 -10.05 -17.25
CA GLY A 77 -0.50 -8.86 -16.49
C GLY A 77 -1.05 -7.71 -17.33
N SER A 78 -0.67 -7.63 -18.61
CA SER A 78 -1.21 -6.63 -19.54
C SER A 78 -2.72 -6.82 -19.79
N ALA A 79 -3.24 -8.04 -19.65
CA ALA A 79 -4.64 -8.36 -19.89
C ALA A 79 -5.51 -8.02 -18.65
N ARG A 80 -5.65 -6.73 -18.36
CA ARG A 80 -6.31 -6.19 -17.15
C ARG A 80 -7.71 -6.77 -16.89
N TYR A 81 -8.42 -7.17 -17.94
CA TYR A 81 -9.79 -7.69 -17.85
C TYR A 81 -9.94 -9.06 -18.52
N ILE A 82 -10.54 -10.02 -17.81
CA ILE A 82 -10.98 -11.29 -18.36
C ILE A 82 -12.49 -11.22 -18.63
N GLY A 83 -12.88 -11.35 -19.90
CA GLY A 83 -14.26 -11.19 -20.37
C GLY A 83 -15.24 -12.26 -19.88
N CYS A 84 -16.53 -11.97 -20.06
CA CYS A 84 -17.65 -12.84 -19.71
C CYS A 84 -17.52 -14.20 -20.42
N GLY A 85 -17.54 -15.29 -19.65
CA GLY A 85 -17.45 -16.64 -20.22
C GLY A 85 -16.12 -16.98 -20.92
N ALA A 86 -15.08 -16.15 -20.81
CA ALA A 86 -13.87 -16.26 -21.62
C ALA A 86 -13.23 -17.66 -21.61
N PHE A 87 -13.22 -18.34 -20.48
CA PHE A 87 -12.72 -19.72 -20.29
C PHE A 87 -13.81 -20.64 -19.73
N GLY A 88 -15.08 -20.37 -20.05
CA GLY A 88 -16.20 -21.18 -19.57
C GLY A 88 -16.27 -22.53 -20.29
N SER A 89 -16.61 -23.59 -19.55
CA SER A 89 -16.85 -24.95 -20.07
C SER A 89 -15.63 -25.64 -20.70
N CYS A 90 -14.44 -25.39 -20.20
CA CYS A 90 -13.21 -26.06 -20.61
C CYS A 90 -13.00 -27.33 -19.75
N ALA A 91 -13.39 -28.49 -20.28
CA ALA A 91 -13.56 -29.71 -19.49
C ALA A 91 -12.27 -30.20 -18.79
N LYS A 92 -11.10 -29.93 -19.37
CA LYS A 92 -9.79 -30.35 -18.84
C LYS A 92 -9.00 -29.24 -18.15
N LEU A 93 -9.50 -28.00 -18.12
CA LEU A 93 -8.78 -26.87 -17.55
C LEU A 93 -8.60 -27.10 -16.05
N ALA A 94 -7.37 -27.39 -15.64
CA ALA A 94 -7.00 -27.78 -14.29
C ALA A 94 -6.28 -26.68 -13.50
N ARG A 95 -5.52 -25.83 -14.19
CA ARG A 95 -4.77 -24.72 -13.59
C ARG A 95 -4.98 -23.41 -14.33
N VAL A 96 -5.11 -22.32 -13.59
CA VAL A 96 -5.17 -20.96 -14.13
C VAL A 96 -4.18 -20.08 -13.37
N THR A 97 -3.28 -19.43 -14.10
CA THR A 97 -2.36 -18.44 -13.55
C THR A 97 -2.66 -17.06 -14.15
N LEU A 98 -2.96 -16.10 -13.28
CA LEU A 98 -3.24 -14.72 -13.67
C LEU A 98 -2.07 -13.83 -13.26
N GLY A 99 -1.47 -13.12 -14.23
CA GLY A 99 -0.32 -12.26 -14.00
C GLY A 99 -0.64 -10.98 -13.23
N GLU A 100 0.36 -10.43 -12.54
CA GLU A 100 0.27 -9.13 -11.85
C GLU A 100 -0.08 -8.02 -12.85
N GLY A 101 -1.21 -7.34 -12.62
CA GLY A 101 -1.83 -6.39 -13.53
C GLY A 101 -3.25 -6.79 -13.95
N VAL A 102 -3.64 -8.07 -13.81
CA VAL A 102 -5.05 -8.47 -13.99
C VAL A 102 -5.89 -7.92 -12.83
N GLU A 103 -6.98 -7.24 -13.15
CA GLU A 103 -7.81 -6.50 -12.19
C GLU A 103 -9.21 -7.12 -12.01
N VAL A 104 -9.81 -7.67 -13.07
CA VAL A 104 -11.20 -8.12 -13.02
C VAL A 104 -11.41 -9.45 -13.73
N ILE A 105 -12.06 -10.37 -13.01
CA ILE A 105 -12.64 -11.60 -13.55
C ILE A 105 -14.15 -11.40 -13.74
N SER A 106 -14.60 -11.31 -15.00
CA SER A 106 -15.99 -11.01 -15.35
C SER A 106 -16.94 -12.21 -15.16
N PRO A 107 -18.27 -12.02 -15.26
CA PRO A 107 -19.24 -13.08 -15.00
C PRO A 107 -18.98 -14.33 -15.85
N LYS A 108 -19.07 -15.51 -15.22
CA LYS A 108 -18.89 -16.82 -15.85
C LYS A 108 -17.53 -17.06 -16.50
N ALA A 109 -16.52 -16.19 -16.30
CA ALA A 109 -15.22 -16.30 -16.96
C ALA A 109 -14.61 -17.71 -16.86
N PHE A 110 -14.80 -18.40 -15.73
CA PHE A 110 -14.36 -19.78 -15.49
C PHE A 110 -15.52 -20.69 -15.04
N GLU A 111 -16.74 -20.47 -15.55
CA GLU A 111 -17.92 -21.32 -15.24
C GLU A 111 -17.77 -22.71 -15.86
N LYS A 112 -18.18 -23.77 -15.13
CA LYS A 112 -18.23 -25.17 -15.58
C LYS A 112 -16.86 -25.73 -15.98
N ASN A 113 -15.83 -25.50 -15.17
CA ASN A 113 -14.53 -26.14 -15.33
C ASN A 113 -14.35 -27.23 -14.25
N PRO A 114 -14.85 -28.47 -14.49
CA PRO A 114 -14.85 -29.52 -13.47
C PRO A 114 -13.45 -30.06 -13.15
N ALA A 115 -12.45 -29.83 -14.01
CA ALA A 115 -11.08 -30.23 -13.74
C ALA A 115 -10.28 -29.17 -12.96
N LEU A 116 -10.82 -27.96 -12.78
CA LEU A 116 -10.10 -26.83 -12.18
C LEU A 116 -9.86 -27.10 -10.70
N THR A 117 -8.59 -27.30 -10.33
CA THR A 117 -8.16 -27.58 -8.95
C THR A 117 -7.36 -26.45 -8.34
N GLU A 118 -6.67 -25.64 -9.16
CA GLU A 118 -5.75 -24.61 -8.71
C GLU A 118 -5.92 -23.30 -9.48
N MET A 119 -5.87 -22.18 -8.74
CA MET A 119 -5.76 -20.85 -9.31
C MET A 119 -4.68 -20.02 -8.62
N GLU A 120 -3.84 -19.37 -9.42
CA GLU A 120 -2.93 -18.31 -8.97
C GLU A 120 -3.53 -16.96 -9.37
N LEU A 121 -3.86 -16.14 -8.37
CA LEU A 121 -4.52 -14.85 -8.52
C LEU A 121 -3.54 -13.74 -8.13
N PRO A 122 -3.44 -12.62 -8.88
CA PRO A 122 -2.47 -11.57 -8.57
C PRO A 122 -2.92 -10.69 -7.42
N SER A 123 -1.97 -9.98 -6.81
CA SER A 123 -2.25 -8.96 -5.78
C SER A 123 -3.04 -7.77 -6.33
N THR A 124 -3.00 -7.51 -7.64
CA THR A 124 -3.75 -6.44 -8.32
C THR A 124 -5.24 -6.74 -8.53
N LEU A 125 -5.72 -7.95 -8.21
CA LEU A 125 -7.10 -8.35 -8.47
C LEU A 125 -8.06 -7.51 -7.62
N ARG A 126 -9.03 -6.84 -8.24
CA ARG A 126 -10.03 -5.97 -7.58
C ARG A 126 -11.40 -6.61 -7.48
N ALA A 127 -11.76 -7.47 -8.43
CA ALA A 127 -13.09 -8.08 -8.46
C ALA A 127 -13.14 -9.46 -9.11
N VAL A 128 -13.95 -10.34 -8.51
CA VAL A 128 -14.42 -11.60 -9.09
C VAL A 128 -15.94 -11.55 -9.17
N ASP A 129 -16.47 -11.36 -10.38
CA ASP A 129 -17.87 -11.04 -10.57
C ASP A 129 -18.80 -12.27 -10.43
N PHE A 130 -20.11 -12.05 -10.51
CA PHE A 130 -21.10 -13.08 -10.22
C PHE A 130 -20.93 -14.33 -11.11
N LYS A 131 -20.94 -15.51 -10.49
CA LYS A 131 -20.86 -16.81 -11.17
C LYS A 131 -19.57 -17.05 -11.96
N ALA A 132 -18.53 -16.25 -11.76
CA ALA A 132 -17.23 -16.43 -12.39
C ALA A 132 -16.69 -17.86 -12.28
N LEU A 133 -16.92 -18.55 -11.15
CA LEU A 133 -16.48 -19.94 -10.91
C LEU A 133 -17.64 -20.91 -10.66
N LYS A 134 -18.82 -20.65 -11.24
CA LYS A 134 -19.98 -21.51 -11.00
C LYS A 134 -19.72 -22.91 -11.59
N ALA A 135 -20.03 -23.97 -10.83
CA ALA A 135 -19.83 -25.36 -11.25
C ALA A 135 -18.37 -25.70 -11.59
N SER A 136 -17.43 -25.05 -10.92
CA SER A 136 -15.99 -25.37 -10.89
C SER A 136 -15.64 -25.90 -9.50
N ASP A 137 -16.38 -26.93 -9.09
CA ASP A 137 -16.53 -27.33 -7.68
C ASP A 137 -15.30 -28.08 -7.12
N ASN A 138 -14.33 -28.43 -7.96
CA ASN A 138 -13.09 -29.12 -7.57
C ASN A 138 -11.94 -28.17 -7.23
N LEU A 139 -12.15 -26.85 -7.30
CA LEU A 139 -11.13 -25.88 -6.91
C LEU A 139 -10.81 -26.07 -5.42
N CYS A 140 -9.58 -26.48 -5.14
CA CYS A 140 -9.15 -26.79 -3.78
C CYS A 140 -7.97 -25.92 -3.34
N GLU A 141 -7.24 -25.30 -4.26
CA GLU A 141 -6.11 -24.43 -3.95
C GLU A 141 -6.24 -23.08 -4.67
N VAL A 142 -6.11 -22.01 -3.90
CA VAL A 142 -5.95 -20.66 -4.43
C VAL A 142 -4.67 -20.06 -3.84
N LYS A 143 -3.76 -19.66 -4.70
CA LYS A 143 -2.59 -18.86 -4.32
C LYS A 143 -2.89 -17.42 -4.66
N TYR A 144 -3.15 -16.60 -3.65
CA TYR A 144 -3.33 -15.17 -3.83
C TYR A 144 -1.98 -14.47 -3.68
N GLY A 145 -1.61 -13.70 -4.70
CA GLY A 145 -0.36 -12.98 -4.77
C GLY A 145 -0.25 -11.87 -3.74
N GLY A 146 -1.34 -11.41 -3.12
CA GLY A 146 -1.36 -10.44 -2.03
C GLY A 146 -1.49 -11.07 -0.63
N THR A 147 -1.70 -10.22 0.37
CA THR A 147 -1.94 -10.61 1.77
C THR A 147 -3.39 -11.08 1.97
N LYS A 148 -3.64 -11.77 3.08
CA LYS A 148 -4.99 -12.19 3.49
C LYS A 148 -5.93 -11.00 3.68
N THR A 149 -5.43 -9.91 4.26
CA THR A 149 -6.18 -8.67 4.44
C THR A 149 -6.57 -8.05 3.11
N GLN A 150 -5.64 -7.96 2.15
CA GLN A 150 -5.92 -7.48 0.79
C GLN A 150 -7.02 -8.32 0.12
N TRP A 151 -6.98 -9.65 0.26
CA TRP A 151 -8.05 -10.51 -0.26
C TRP A 151 -9.41 -10.20 0.37
N GLN A 152 -9.46 -10.13 1.70
CA GLN A 152 -10.72 -10.00 2.45
C GLN A 152 -11.36 -8.61 2.32
N ARG A 153 -10.55 -7.54 2.26
CA ARG A 153 -11.01 -6.14 2.23
C ARG A 153 -11.02 -5.57 0.81
N GLY A 154 -10.04 -5.93 -0.03
CA GLY A 154 -9.81 -5.33 -1.34
C GLY A 154 -10.51 -6.01 -2.51
N VAL A 155 -10.78 -7.33 -2.43
CA VAL A 155 -11.34 -8.09 -3.56
C VAL A 155 -12.85 -8.22 -3.45
N ARG A 156 -13.58 -7.57 -4.37
CA ARG A 156 -15.04 -7.68 -4.43
C ARG A 156 -15.47 -9.00 -5.04
N ILE A 157 -16.10 -9.86 -4.24
CA ILE A 157 -16.67 -11.13 -4.72
C ILE A 157 -18.18 -10.98 -4.98
N GLY A 158 -18.58 -11.14 -6.24
CA GLY A 158 -19.97 -11.03 -6.70
C GLY A 158 -20.90 -12.04 -6.00
N ARG A 159 -21.93 -11.54 -5.32
CA ARG A 159 -22.87 -12.37 -4.54
C ARG A 159 -23.95 -12.97 -5.43
N SER A 160 -23.99 -14.29 -5.51
CA SER A 160 -25.15 -15.05 -5.98
C SER A 160 -25.17 -16.42 -5.31
N SER A 161 -26.35 -17.03 -5.12
CA SER A 161 -26.45 -18.36 -4.53
C SER A 161 -25.60 -19.35 -5.34
N HIS A 162 -24.56 -19.89 -4.70
CA HIS A 162 -23.62 -20.86 -5.26
C HIS A 162 -22.81 -20.39 -6.49
N GLY A 163 -22.77 -19.08 -6.78
CA GLY A 163 -22.08 -18.59 -7.98
C GLY A 163 -20.56 -18.73 -7.93
N ASN A 164 -19.95 -18.39 -6.81
CA ASN A 164 -18.50 -18.44 -6.61
C ASN A 164 -18.13 -19.32 -5.40
N ALA A 165 -18.97 -20.31 -5.07
CA ALA A 165 -18.80 -21.15 -3.88
C ALA A 165 -17.45 -21.87 -3.85
N ALA A 166 -16.89 -22.20 -5.02
CA ALA A 166 -15.55 -22.74 -5.19
C ALA A 166 -14.47 -21.93 -4.45
N LEU A 167 -14.51 -20.59 -4.51
CA LEU A 167 -13.56 -19.73 -3.78
C LEU A 167 -13.75 -19.81 -2.26
N SER A 168 -14.96 -20.03 -1.77
CA SER A 168 -15.21 -20.15 -0.34
C SER A 168 -14.81 -21.51 0.23
N MET A 169 -14.65 -22.52 -0.63
CA MET A 169 -14.29 -23.90 -0.23
C MET A 169 -12.80 -24.20 -0.43
N ALA A 170 -12.11 -23.46 -1.28
CA ALA A 170 -10.69 -23.66 -1.54
C ALA A 170 -9.81 -23.26 -0.35
N HIS A 171 -8.68 -23.95 -0.21
CA HIS A 171 -7.60 -23.54 0.67
C HIS A 171 -6.84 -22.37 0.04
N PHE A 172 -6.78 -21.25 0.76
CA PHE A 172 -6.00 -20.09 0.34
C PHE A 172 -4.61 -20.13 0.94
N SER A 173 -3.60 -19.93 0.10
CA SER A 173 -2.30 -19.43 0.51
C SER A 173 -2.17 -17.97 0.07
N TYR A 174 -1.49 -17.19 0.89
CA TYR A 174 -1.27 -15.76 0.70
C TYR A 174 0.23 -15.52 0.62
N ARG A 175 0.62 -14.33 0.15
CA ARG A 175 2.03 -13.89 0.21
C ARG A 175 2.56 -13.99 1.64
N ASP A 176 3.68 -14.70 1.81
CA ASP A 176 4.39 -14.79 3.08
C ASP A 176 5.11 -13.47 3.36
N THR A 177 4.67 -12.76 4.40
CA THR A 177 5.20 -11.46 4.82
C THR A 177 6.29 -11.58 5.89
N THR A 178 6.66 -12.79 6.30
CA THR A 178 7.45 -12.98 7.53
C THR A 178 8.95 -12.70 7.39
N ARG A 179 9.50 -12.37 6.20
CA ARG A 179 10.98 -12.40 5.99
C ARG A 179 11.61 -11.41 4.99
N LYS A 180 10.89 -10.42 4.43
CA LYS A 180 11.52 -9.47 3.47
C LYS A 180 11.91 -8.12 4.10
N TYR A 181 11.25 -7.71 5.20
CA TYR A 181 11.67 -6.64 6.10
C TYR A 181 13.16 -6.76 6.51
N ASP A 182 13.63 -7.97 6.78
CA ASP A 182 14.96 -8.23 7.35
C ASP A 182 16.12 -7.65 6.52
N LYS A 183 16.05 -7.70 5.19
CA LYS A 183 17.14 -7.20 4.34
C LYS A 183 17.20 -5.68 4.31
N MET A 184 16.05 -5.03 4.13
CA MET A 184 15.96 -3.57 4.08
C MET A 184 16.34 -2.98 5.43
N THR A 185 15.79 -3.53 6.52
CA THR A 185 16.11 -3.09 7.88
C THR A 185 17.57 -3.36 8.25
N ALA A 186 18.16 -4.49 7.86
CA ALA A 186 19.59 -4.73 8.07
C ALA A 186 20.48 -3.71 7.35
N CYS A 187 20.14 -3.35 6.10
CA CYS A 187 20.85 -2.32 5.34
C CYS A 187 20.76 -0.94 6.01
N LEU A 188 19.56 -0.55 6.46
CA LEU A 188 19.34 0.68 7.23
C LEU A 188 20.11 0.67 8.55
N GLY A 189 20.17 -0.48 9.23
CA GLY A 189 20.98 -0.69 10.42
C GLY A 189 22.48 -0.57 10.18
N ASP A 190 22.98 -1.05 9.04
CA ASP A 190 24.37 -0.86 8.61
C ASP A 190 24.70 0.62 8.40
N ILE A 191 23.78 1.39 7.80
CA ILE A 191 23.91 2.84 7.60
C ILE A 191 24.01 3.56 8.94
N VAL A 192 23.10 3.29 9.88
CA VAL A 192 23.13 3.91 11.22
C VAL A 192 24.44 3.57 11.94
N ARG A 193 24.87 2.31 11.90
CA ARG A 193 26.15 1.87 12.54
C ARG A 193 27.39 2.51 11.93
N GLN A 194 27.33 2.99 10.69
CA GLN A 194 28.42 3.71 10.02
C GLN A 194 28.42 5.21 10.31
N GLY A 195 27.42 5.73 11.05
CA GLY A 195 27.25 7.16 11.29
C GLY A 195 26.58 7.88 10.12
N GLY A 196 25.65 7.20 9.44
CA GLY A 196 24.97 7.71 8.25
C GLY A 196 25.77 7.55 6.97
N ASP A 197 25.11 7.77 5.83
CA ASP A 197 25.72 7.74 4.49
C ASP A 197 25.65 9.10 3.76
N GLY A 198 25.21 10.15 4.47
CA GLY A 198 24.94 11.46 3.90
C GLY A 198 23.56 11.61 3.23
N SER A 199 22.69 10.60 3.29
CA SER A 199 21.31 10.68 2.82
C SER A 199 20.33 10.73 4.00
N MET A 200 19.17 11.34 3.78
CA MET A 200 18.05 11.23 4.70
C MET A 200 17.16 10.05 4.26
N TYR A 201 16.75 9.20 5.19
CA TYR A 201 15.81 8.11 4.93
C TYR A 201 14.51 8.36 5.67
N VAL A 202 13.38 8.21 4.99
CA VAL A 202 12.04 8.20 5.58
C VAL A 202 11.49 6.79 5.40
N ILE A 203 11.21 6.12 6.51
CA ILE A 203 10.91 4.69 6.58
C ILE A 203 9.53 4.53 7.21
N THR A 204 8.60 3.92 6.49
CA THR A 204 7.21 3.75 6.91
C THR A 204 6.85 2.26 6.84
N PRO A 205 6.64 1.57 7.97
CA PRO A 205 6.30 0.15 8.00
C PRO A 205 4.80 -0.08 7.82
N ASP A 206 4.42 -1.27 7.34
CA ASP A 206 3.05 -1.76 7.49
C ASP A 206 2.81 -2.18 8.94
N LEU A 207 1.81 -1.58 9.57
CA LEU A 207 1.40 -1.85 10.94
C LEU A 207 0.15 -2.76 11.01
N SER A 208 -0.30 -3.31 9.89
CA SER A 208 -1.50 -4.14 9.80
C SER A 208 -1.40 -5.39 10.68
N VAL A 209 -2.29 -5.49 11.67
CA VAL A 209 -2.41 -6.66 12.56
C VAL A 209 -3.60 -7.52 12.12
N GLU A 210 -3.38 -8.84 12.02
CA GLU A 210 -4.45 -9.79 11.70
C GLU A 210 -5.57 -9.75 12.75
N ASP A 211 -6.83 -9.78 12.30
CA ASP A 211 -8.04 -9.74 13.14
C ASP A 211 -8.18 -8.48 14.04
N PHE A 212 -7.44 -7.40 13.74
CA PHE A 212 -7.63 -6.11 14.38
C PHE A 212 -8.60 -5.23 13.56
N ASP A 213 -9.75 -4.89 14.17
CA ASP A 213 -10.84 -4.09 13.58
C ASP A 213 -10.71 -2.59 13.92
N GLY A 214 -9.49 -2.12 14.17
CA GLY A 214 -9.17 -0.71 14.47
C GLY A 214 -8.06 -0.21 13.55
N LYS A 215 -7.83 1.11 13.56
CA LYS A 215 -6.73 1.73 12.82
C LYS A 215 -5.39 1.26 13.37
N SER A 216 -4.50 0.79 12.51
CA SER A 216 -3.12 0.49 12.86
C SER A 216 -2.35 1.74 13.30
N GLY A 217 -2.71 2.89 12.73
CA GLY A 217 -2.12 4.19 13.03
C GLY A 217 -0.84 4.49 12.27
N ASP A 218 -0.14 5.54 12.69
CA ASP A 218 1.03 6.07 12.01
C ASP A 218 2.34 5.64 12.67
N CYS A 219 3.36 5.38 11.87
CA CYS A 219 4.74 5.24 12.34
C CYS A 219 5.71 5.60 11.21
N THR A 220 6.56 6.59 11.44
CA THR A 220 7.62 6.94 10.52
C THR A 220 8.95 6.97 11.26
N LEU A 221 9.92 6.19 10.81
CA LEU A 221 11.30 6.29 11.27
C LEU A 221 12.13 7.08 10.26
N ILE A 222 12.89 8.05 10.75
CA ILE A 222 13.82 8.85 9.99
C ILE A 222 15.24 8.48 10.41
N VAL A 223 16.10 8.22 9.43
CA VAL A 223 17.55 8.19 9.61
C VAL A 223 18.12 9.44 8.96
N PHE A 224 18.75 10.30 9.76
CA PHE A 224 19.37 11.53 9.29
C PHE A 224 20.71 11.26 8.58
N PRO A 225 21.23 12.22 7.78
CA PRO A 225 22.48 12.07 7.04
C PRO A 225 23.71 11.67 7.87
N ASP A 226 23.73 12.00 9.16
CA ASP A 226 24.79 11.67 10.13
C ASP A 226 24.48 10.43 10.98
N GLY A 227 23.41 9.69 10.65
CA GLY A 227 23.00 8.47 11.33
C GLY A 227 22.18 8.68 12.59
N GLU A 228 21.86 9.92 12.99
CA GLU A 228 20.87 10.15 14.05
C GLU A 228 19.50 9.61 13.63
N THR A 229 18.70 9.20 14.61
CA THR A 229 17.40 8.55 14.38
C THR A 229 16.25 9.31 15.02
N MET A 230 15.15 9.47 14.30
CA MET A 230 13.90 10.05 14.80
C MET A 230 12.72 9.14 14.47
N MET A 231 11.95 8.73 15.47
CA MET A 231 10.67 8.07 15.24
C MET A 231 9.54 9.06 15.47
N ILE A 232 8.63 9.18 14.50
CA ILE A 232 7.42 9.99 14.56
C ILE A 232 6.25 9.02 14.65
N ASP A 233 5.55 9.06 15.79
CA ASP A 233 4.48 8.14 16.14
C ASP A 233 4.92 6.65 16.16
N ALA A 234 4.05 5.77 16.64
CA ALA A 234 4.34 4.36 16.91
C ALA A 234 3.09 3.46 16.84
N GLY A 235 2.07 3.87 16.09
CA GLY A 235 0.87 3.07 15.86
C GLY A 235 0.00 2.85 17.10
N ALA A 236 -1.04 2.04 16.92
CA ALA A 236 -1.94 1.58 17.97
C ALA A 236 -1.27 0.49 18.85
N PRO A 237 -1.79 0.22 20.07
CA PRO A 237 -1.19 -0.75 20.98
C PRO A 237 -0.98 -2.16 20.40
N PRO A 238 -1.90 -2.75 19.60
CA PRO A 238 -1.67 -4.06 18.98
C PRO A 238 -0.52 -4.07 17.98
N CYS A 239 -0.16 -2.91 17.44
CA CYS A 239 0.88 -2.75 16.42
C CYS A 239 2.28 -2.58 17.02
N GLY A 240 2.41 -2.46 18.35
CA GLY A 240 3.69 -2.25 19.03
C GLY A 240 4.77 -3.28 18.67
N TYR A 241 4.37 -4.53 18.42
CA TYR A 241 5.31 -5.57 17.98
C TYR A 241 5.94 -5.24 16.62
N HIS A 242 5.20 -4.69 15.65
CA HIS A 242 5.73 -4.31 14.34
C HIS A 242 6.77 -3.20 14.46
N VAL A 243 6.53 -2.24 15.36
CA VAL A 243 7.49 -1.18 15.68
C VAL A 243 8.77 -1.77 16.29
N VAL A 244 8.62 -2.74 17.19
CA VAL A 244 9.77 -3.46 17.78
C VAL A 244 10.52 -4.29 16.74
N GLU A 245 9.83 -4.96 15.80
CA GLU A 245 10.49 -5.69 14.71
C GLU A 245 11.29 -4.75 13.80
N LEU A 246 10.77 -3.55 13.49
CA LEU A 246 11.52 -2.54 12.74
C LEU A 246 12.80 -2.13 13.47
N LEU A 247 12.69 -1.77 14.75
CA LEU A 247 13.83 -1.39 15.59
C LEU A 247 14.85 -2.54 15.69
N ARG A 248 14.38 -3.77 15.89
CA ARG A 248 15.21 -4.97 16.00
C ARG A 248 15.90 -5.32 14.69
N GLY A 249 15.18 -5.26 13.57
CA GLY A 249 15.73 -5.52 12.24
C GLY A 249 16.85 -4.55 11.88
N MET A 250 16.71 -3.29 12.30
CA MET A 250 17.77 -2.28 12.17
C MET A 250 18.88 -2.41 13.22
N GLY A 251 18.71 -3.27 14.24
CA GLY A 251 19.67 -3.44 15.33
C GLY A 251 19.80 -2.19 16.21
N LEU A 252 18.74 -1.39 16.34
CA LEU A 252 18.75 -0.18 17.14
C LEU A 252 18.58 -0.52 18.63
N SER A 253 19.54 -0.08 19.44
CA SER A 253 19.44 -0.11 20.90
C SER A 253 18.98 1.24 21.49
N LYS A 254 19.00 2.30 20.69
CA LYS A 254 18.53 3.65 21.08
C LYS A 254 17.83 4.34 19.92
N LEU A 255 16.99 5.31 20.26
CA LEU A 255 16.50 6.35 19.35
C LEU A 255 17.02 7.70 19.85
N ASP A 256 17.47 8.57 18.95
CA ASP A 256 17.94 9.90 19.36
C ASP A 256 16.75 10.82 19.63
N HIS A 257 15.69 10.71 18.82
CA HIS A 257 14.45 11.50 18.95
C HIS A 257 13.21 10.61 18.83
N PHE A 258 12.21 10.87 19.66
CA PHE A 258 10.84 10.40 19.50
C PHE A 258 9.93 11.61 19.40
N VAL A 259 9.05 11.63 18.41
CA VAL A 259 8.09 12.71 18.16
C VAL A 259 6.69 12.13 18.28
N LEU A 260 5.82 12.80 19.03
CA LEU A 260 4.38 12.53 18.99
C LEU A 260 3.70 13.62 18.19
N SER A 261 3.07 13.25 17.07
CA SER A 261 2.34 14.21 16.24
C SER A 261 1.15 14.80 17.01
N HIS A 262 0.32 13.95 17.61
CA HIS A 262 -0.82 14.32 18.45
C HIS A 262 -1.26 13.12 19.32
N PRO A 263 -2.09 13.32 20.37
CA PRO A 263 -2.26 12.33 21.43
C PRO A 263 -3.35 11.26 21.18
N HIS A 264 -3.71 10.97 19.92
CA HIS A 264 -4.56 9.81 19.65
C HIS A 264 -3.81 8.49 19.82
N VAL A 265 -4.58 7.45 20.16
CA VAL A 265 -4.03 6.17 20.64
C VAL A 265 -3.34 5.38 19.53
N ASP A 266 -3.73 5.61 18.29
CA ASP A 266 -3.13 5.09 17.07
C ASP A 266 -1.82 5.81 16.69
N HIS A 267 -1.40 6.83 17.45
CA HIS A 267 -0.12 7.51 17.22
C HIS A 267 0.90 7.20 18.32
N HIS A 268 0.47 7.08 19.57
CA HIS A 268 1.38 6.81 20.68
C HIS A 268 1.26 5.39 21.26
N GLY A 269 0.34 4.57 20.76
CA GLY A 269 -0.10 3.32 21.37
C GLY A 269 0.99 2.26 21.48
N GLY A 270 1.80 2.10 20.44
CA GLY A 270 2.96 1.19 20.44
C GLY A 270 4.22 1.75 21.08
N ALA A 271 4.27 3.06 21.36
CA ALA A 271 5.46 3.73 21.90
C ALA A 271 5.95 3.14 23.24
N PRO A 272 5.09 2.75 24.20
CA PRO A 272 5.54 2.10 25.44
C PRO A 272 6.27 0.77 25.20
N GLU A 273 5.88 0.00 24.18
CA GLU A 273 6.53 -1.26 23.83
C GLU A 273 7.89 -1.02 23.18
N ALA A 274 7.95 -0.09 22.21
CA ALA A 274 9.19 0.36 21.59
C ALA A 274 10.20 0.89 22.61
N ALA A 275 9.77 1.75 23.53
CA ALA A 275 10.62 2.30 24.58
C ALA A 275 11.19 1.20 25.49
N ARG A 276 10.36 0.25 25.94
CA ARG A 276 10.81 -0.89 26.76
C ARG A 276 11.83 -1.75 26.04
N TYR A 277 11.60 -2.05 24.77
CA TYR A 277 12.56 -2.78 23.95
C TYR A 277 13.93 -2.09 23.95
N LEU A 278 13.99 -0.77 23.71
CA LEU A 278 15.24 -0.01 23.69
C LEU A 278 15.93 -0.01 25.07
N PHE A 279 15.16 0.11 26.16
CA PHE A 279 15.70 0.01 27.52
C PHE A 279 16.29 -1.38 27.80
N GLU A 280 15.63 -2.44 27.34
CA GLU A 280 16.13 -3.82 27.47
C GLU A 280 17.41 -4.06 26.65
N GLN A 281 17.61 -3.35 25.54
CA GLN A 281 18.87 -3.35 24.80
C GLN A 281 19.98 -2.52 25.48
N GLY A 282 19.70 -1.90 26.63
CA GLY A 282 20.64 -1.06 27.37
C GLY A 282 20.78 0.37 26.85
N GLY A 283 19.93 0.78 25.91
CA GLY A 283 19.84 2.17 25.44
C GLY A 283 18.54 2.83 25.90
N GLY A 284 17.92 3.63 25.03
CA GLY A 284 16.71 4.38 25.36
C GLY A 284 16.35 5.41 24.29
N ILE A 285 15.52 6.39 24.68
CA ILE A 285 15.11 7.51 23.82
C ILE A 285 15.83 8.77 24.33
N GLY A 286 16.56 9.45 23.45
CA GLY A 286 17.34 10.64 23.81
C GLY A 286 16.44 11.84 24.13
N MET A 287 15.52 12.16 23.22
CA MET A 287 14.61 13.30 23.33
C MET A 287 13.18 12.92 22.95
N TYR A 288 12.21 13.38 23.71
CA TYR A 288 10.79 13.29 23.38
C TYR A 288 10.24 14.67 23.03
N ILE A 289 9.77 14.84 21.79
CA ILE A 289 9.36 16.10 21.17
C ILE A 289 7.86 16.05 20.92
N TYR A 290 7.09 16.96 21.52
CA TYR A 290 5.64 17.00 21.35
C TYR A 290 5.07 18.37 21.71
N SER A 291 3.83 18.63 21.30
CA SER A 291 3.17 19.92 21.51
C SER A 291 2.80 20.22 22.96
N GLY A 292 2.77 19.21 23.84
CA GLY A 292 2.30 19.37 25.22
C GLY A 292 0.77 19.40 25.35
N PHE A 293 0.00 19.18 24.27
CA PHE A 293 -1.45 19.16 24.33
C PHE A 293 -1.96 18.04 25.25
N GLU A 294 -2.62 18.41 26.34
CA GLU A 294 -3.14 17.45 27.32
C GLU A 294 -4.45 16.83 26.83
N PHE A 295 -4.40 15.54 26.46
CA PHE A 295 -5.57 14.77 26.08
C PHE A 295 -5.58 13.39 26.73
N LYS A 296 -6.63 13.11 27.50
CA LYS A 296 -6.78 11.86 28.28
C LYS A 296 -5.53 11.62 29.17
N THR A 297 -5.27 10.37 29.57
CA THR A 297 -4.17 10.01 30.50
C THR A 297 -3.07 9.17 29.87
N ALA A 298 -3.20 8.76 28.61
CA ALA A 298 -2.29 7.79 28.01
C ALA A 298 -0.94 8.43 27.60
N GLU A 299 -0.98 9.61 26.98
CA GLU A 299 0.21 10.41 26.67
C GLU A 299 1.01 10.71 27.96
N GLY A 300 0.34 11.17 29.03
CA GLY A 300 1.00 11.42 30.31
C GLY A 300 1.66 10.19 30.94
N LYS A 301 1.16 8.97 30.67
CA LYS A 301 1.83 7.72 31.10
C LYS A 301 3.10 7.46 30.29
N LEU A 302 3.08 7.69 28.98
CA LEU A 302 4.26 7.59 28.13
C LEU A 302 5.31 8.63 28.55
N ALA A 303 4.91 9.89 28.69
CA ALA A 303 5.81 10.97 29.11
C ALA A 303 6.51 10.64 30.44
N LYS A 304 5.74 10.12 31.42
CA LYS A 304 6.29 9.67 32.70
C LYS A 304 7.26 8.49 32.54
N LEU A 305 6.91 7.47 31.75
CA LEU A 305 7.80 6.34 31.47
C LEU A 305 9.14 6.80 30.91
N LEU A 306 9.11 7.72 29.94
CA LEU A 306 10.30 8.25 29.28
C LEU A 306 11.15 9.11 30.22
N GLU A 307 10.52 9.98 31.01
CA GLU A 307 11.18 10.83 32.00
C GLU A 307 11.86 10.01 33.11
N GLU A 308 11.21 8.94 33.60
CA GLU A 308 11.78 8.00 34.57
C GLU A 308 13.03 7.27 34.05
N HIS A 309 13.19 7.17 32.71
CA HIS A 309 14.34 6.57 32.05
C HIS A 309 15.33 7.62 31.48
N GLY A 310 15.23 8.88 31.91
CA GLY A 310 16.21 9.91 31.59
C GLY A 310 16.06 10.55 30.20
N THR A 311 14.93 10.36 29.54
CA THR A 311 14.63 11.02 28.25
C THR A 311 14.50 12.53 28.44
N VAL A 312 15.11 13.32 27.54
CA VAL A 312 14.97 14.78 27.55
C VAL A 312 13.59 15.17 27.00
N MET A 313 12.80 15.87 27.80
CA MET A 313 11.45 16.27 27.42
C MET A 313 11.47 17.65 26.72
N ARG A 314 11.03 17.72 25.46
CA ARG A 314 10.76 18.96 24.72
C ARG A 314 9.26 19.10 24.52
N ARG A 315 8.65 19.76 25.49
CA ARG A 315 7.23 20.12 25.54
C ARG A 315 7.02 21.45 24.80
N ASP A 316 5.77 21.79 24.48
CA ASP A 316 5.36 23.08 23.90
C ASP A 316 5.92 23.34 22.48
N VAL A 317 6.17 22.28 21.73
CA VAL A 317 6.61 22.38 20.33
C VAL A 317 5.45 22.87 19.49
N THR A 318 5.58 24.10 18.98
CA THR A 318 4.52 24.83 18.28
C THR A 318 5.07 25.52 17.05
N GLU A 319 4.18 26.12 16.26
CA GLU A 319 4.49 26.91 15.09
C GLU A 319 5.67 27.86 15.33
N GLY A 320 6.66 27.82 14.43
CA GLY A 320 7.84 28.66 14.47
C GLY A 320 9.00 28.07 15.28
N CYS A 321 8.80 26.95 15.99
CA CYS A 321 9.92 26.15 16.48
C CYS A 321 10.70 25.55 15.30
N THR A 322 12.03 25.45 15.46
CA THR A 322 12.91 24.83 14.48
C THR A 322 13.89 23.87 15.13
N PHE A 323 14.35 22.88 14.37
CA PHE A 323 15.40 21.95 14.76
C PHE A 323 16.41 21.78 13.61
N ASP A 324 17.66 21.52 13.95
CA ASP A 324 18.71 21.18 12.99
C ASP A 324 19.35 19.87 13.42
N ILE A 325 19.16 18.81 12.61
CA ILE A 325 19.61 17.44 12.93
C ILE A 325 20.26 16.85 11.67
N GLY A 326 21.52 16.40 11.77
CA GLY A 326 22.23 15.81 10.63
C GLY A 326 22.29 16.65 9.36
N GLY A 327 22.26 17.98 9.46
CA GLY A 327 22.22 18.88 8.30
C GLY A 327 20.84 19.02 7.65
N VAL A 328 19.79 18.52 8.29
CA VAL A 328 18.39 18.71 7.92
C VAL A 328 17.78 19.78 8.83
N HIS A 329 17.20 20.81 8.21
CA HIS A 329 16.44 21.85 8.91
C HIS A 329 14.98 21.43 9.02
N ILE A 330 14.39 21.55 10.21
CA ILE A 330 13.02 21.12 10.47
C ILE A 330 12.22 22.32 10.97
N ASP A 331 11.20 22.72 10.20
CA ASP A 331 10.24 23.76 10.57
C ASP A 331 8.98 23.13 11.17
N ILE A 332 8.50 23.66 12.30
CA ILE A 332 7.18 23.35 12.85
C ILE A 332 6.19 24.41 12.37
N LEU A 333 5.14 23.97 11.68
CA LEU A 333 4.15 24.84 11.02
C LEU A 333 2.78 24.83 11.72
N ASN A 334 2.53 23.84 12.59
CA ASN A 334 1.33 23.65 13.40
C ASN A 334 1.70 22.78 14.61
N PRO A 335 1.00 22.87 15.76
CA PRO A 335 -0.05 23.81 16.14
C PRO A 335 0.48 25.17 16.59
N THR A 336 -0.38 26.19 16.65
CA THR A 336 -0.02 27.45 17.33
C THR A 336 -0.13 27.27 18.85
N VAL A 337 0.49 28.18 19.64
CA VAL A 337 0.30 28.20 21.11
C VAL A 337 -1.18 28.33 21.49
N ALA A 338 -1.97 29.08 20.71
CA ALA A 338 -3.40 29.26 20.98
C ALA A 338 -4.20 27.96 20.79
N ASP A 339 -3.81 27.11 19.84
CA ASP A 339 -4.47 25.82 19.60
C ASP A 339 -4.25 24.83 20.76
N LEU A 340 -3.24 25.05 21.61
CA LEU A 340 -2.99 24.19 22.77
C LEU A 340 -3.93 24.46 23.95
N HIS A 341 -4.67 25.57 23.91
CA HIS A 341 -5.60 25.95 24.97
C HIS A 341 -7.00 25.42 24.66
N VAL A 342 -7.44 24.42 25.43
CA VAL A 342 -8.81 23.89 25.35
C VAL A 342 -9.80 24.94 25.87
N THR A 343 -10.64 25.45 24.98
CA THR A 343 -11.65 26.47 25.28
C THR A 343 -13.09 25.95 25.20
N SER A 344 -13.29 24.82 24.52
CA SER A 344 -14.59 24.13 24.45
C SER A 344 -14.46 22.63 24.23
N GLU A 345 -15.55 21.89 24.47
CA GLU A 345 -15.61 20.43 24.24
C GLU A 345 -15.31 20.03 22.78
N THR A 346 -15.50 20.93 21.82
CA THR A 346 -15.15 20.72 20.40
C THR A 346 -13.65 20.55 20.20
N ASP A 347 -12.83 21.18 21.03
CA ASP A 347 -11.36 21.09 20.96
C ASP A 347 -10.88 19.69 21.38
N LEU A 348 -11.73 18.96 22.12
CA LEU A 348 -11.53 17.58 22.55
C LEU A 348 -12.26 16.56 21.68
N SER A 349 -12.93 17.00 20.60
CA SER A 349 -13.46 16.09 19.59
C SER A 349 -12.33 15.47 18.76
N ASP A 350 -12.59 14.34 18.09
CA ASP A 350 -11.59 13.70 17.23
C ASP A 350 -10.95 14.69 16.24
N GLY A 351 -11.76 15.52 15.57
CA GLY A 351 -11.25 16.54 14.66
C GLY A 351 -10.47 17.67 15.36
N GLY A 352 -10.84 18.03 16.59
CA GLY A 352 -10.14 19.04 17.39
C GLY A 352 -8.73 18.57 17.77
N VAL A 353 -8.62 17.35 18.29
CA VAL A 353 -7.36 16.73 18.71
C VAL A 353 -6.47 16.42 17.49
N ASN A 354 -7.07 16.01 16.37
CA ASN A 354 -6.34 15.83 15.11
C ASN A 354 -5.71 17.13 14.60
N ASN A 355 -6.41 18.27 14.74
CA ASN A 355 -5.92 19.56 14.26
C ASN A 355 -4.78 20.16 15.11
N VAL A 356 -4.43 19.56 16.25
CA VAL A 356 -3.21 19.91 16.99
C VAL A 356 -1.98 19.10 16.54
N SER A 357 -2.09 18.31 15.46
CA SER A 357 -0.97 17.54 14.91
C SER A 357 0.22 18.43 14.55
N LEU A 358 1.42 17.98 14.91
CA LEU A 358 2.66 18.61 14.47
C LEU A 358 2.78 18.54 12.95
N ALA A 359 2.63 19.68 12.27
CA ALA A 359 2.98 19.81 10.86
C ALA A 359 4.46 20.14 10.76
N MET A 360 5.26 19.17 10.31
CA MET A 360 6.72 19.23 10.29
C MET A 360 7.22 19.22 8.85
N LYS A 361 8.03 20.22 8.48
CA LYS A 361 8.71 20.28 7.19
C LYS A 361 10.21 20.10 7.38
N PHE A 362 10.75 19.08 6.74
CA PHE A 362 12.17 18.75 6.73
C PHE A 362 12.78 19.25 5.42
N THR A 363 13.85 20.04 5.51
CA THR A 363 14.56 20.60 4.35
C THR A 363 16.01 20.13 4.39
N PHE A 364 16.43 19.38 3.36
CA PHE A 364 17.77 18.83 3.23
C PHE A 364 18.36 19.16 1.87
N GLY A 365 19.29 20.12 1.82
CA GLY A 365 19.87 20.58 0.55
C GLY A 365 18.80 21.09 -0.40
N LYS A 366 18.56 20.36 -1.51
CA LYS A 366 17.55 20.69 -2.52
C LYS A 366 16.25 19.88 -2.42
N VAL A 367 16.14 18.98 -1.44
CA VAL A 367 14.97 18.12 -1.26
C VAL A 367 14.26 18.43 0.04
N SER A 368 12.96 18.18 0.08
CA SER A 368 12.14 18.39 1.28
C SER A 368 11.11 17.28 1.51
N TYR A 369 10.81 17.03 2.78
CA TYR A 369 9.80 16.08 3.24
C TYR A 369 8.81 16.77 4.18
N LEU A 370 7.51 16.43 4.09
CA LEU A 370 6.48 16.97 4.98
C LEU A 370 5.59 15.87 5.56
N THR A 371 5.31 15.97 6.86
CA THR A 371 4.30 15.15 7.55
C THR A 371 3.47 16.05 8.47
N ALA A 372 2.17 15.79 8.58
CA ALA A 372 1.29 16.55 9.45
C ALA A 372 0.30 15.70 10.26
N GLY A 373 0.67 14.44 10.56
CA GLY A 373 -0.17 13.54 11.37
C GLY A 373 -1.56 13.39 10.78
N ASP A 374 -2.58 13.80 11.55
CA ASP A 374 -4.00 13.60 11.23
C ASP A 374 -4.75 14.89 10.92
N LEU A 375 -4.08 15.95 10.45
CA LEU A 375 -4.76 17.22 10.15
C LEU A 375 -6.04 17.02 9.35
N TYR A 376 -7.14 17.64 9.79
CA TYR A 376 -8.39 17.61 9.06
C TYR A 376 -8.41 18.65 7.96
N ALA A 377 -9.26 18.41 6.96
CA ALA A 377 -9.49 19.30 5.81
C ALA A 377 -9.73 20.78 6.16
N VAL A 378 -10.23 21.10 7.35
CA VAL A 378 -10.37 22.51 7.78
C VAL A 378 -9.00 23.12 8.05
N ARG A 379 -8.17 22.47 8.87
CA ARG A 379 -6.84 22.97 9.25
C ARG A 379 -5.87 22.93 8.06
N GLU A 380 -5.94 21.89 7.25
CA GLU A 380 -5.20 21.83 5.98
C GLU A 380 -5.42 23.07 5.11
N ARG A 381 -6.68 23.48 4.90
CA ARG A 381 -7.00 24.67 4.10
C ARG A 381 -6.51 25.96 4.75
N GLU A 382 -6.56 26.04 6.08
CA GLU A 382 -6.02 27.19 6.82
C GLU A 382 -4.51 27.32 6.62
N LEU A 383 -3.78 26.22 6.78
CA LEU A 383 -2.33 26.19 6.60
C LEU A 383 -1.95 26.40 5.12
N ALA A 384 -2.65 25.76 4.18
CA ALA A 384 -2.45 25.96 2.74
C ALA A 384 -2.63 27.43 2.34
N LYS A 385 -3.66 28.09 2.87
CA LYS A 385 -3.89 29.53 2.65
C LYS A 385 -2.81 30.39 3.30
N LYS A 386 -2.35 30.03 4.51
CA LYS A 386 -1.37 30.80 5.28
C LYS A 386 0.02 30.74 4.68
N TYR A 387 0.49 29.54 4.34
CA TYR A 387 1.87 29.29 3.94
C TYR A 387 2.05 29.19 2.42
N GLY A 388 1.02 28.78 1.67
CA GLY A 388 1.09 28.62 0.22
C GLY A 388 2.30 27.80 -0.21
N ALA A 389 3.13 28.36 -1.09
CA ALA A 389 4.33 27.72 -1.61
C ALA A 389 5.38 27.35 -0.53
N ALA A 390 5.32 27.93 0.67
CA ALA A 390 6.22 27.52 1.76
C ALA A 390 5.96 26.08 2.24
N LEU A 391 4.77 25.53 1.99
CA LEU A 391 4.45 24.12 2.25
C LEU A 391 5.06 23.15 1.25
N HIS A 392 5.63 23.64 0.14
CA HIS A 392 6.14 22.76 -0.89
C HIS A 392 7.13 21.74 -0.31
N ALA A 393 6.88 20.46 -0.56
CA ALA A 393 7.72 19.34 -0.18
C ALA A 393 7.80 18.33 -1.32
N ASP A 394 9.00 17.83 -1.63
CA ASP A 394 9.19 16.85 -2.70
C ASP A 394 8.61 15.48 -2.34
N ALA A 395 8.67 15.09 -1.07
CA ALA A 395 8.04 13.89 -0.52
C ALA A 395 7.08 14.28 0.61
N ALA A 396 6.00 13.53 0.80
CA ALA A 396 5.12 13.75 1.94
C ALA A 396 4.42 12.48 2.44
N LYS A 397 4.05 12.48 3.73
CA LYS A 397 3.06 11.57 4.29
C LYS A 397 1.67 12.13 3.98
N THR A 398 0.72 11.27 3.64
CA THR A 398 -0.68 11.66 3.59
C THR A 398 -1.22 11.90 4.99
N ASP A 399 -2.09 12.90 5.13
CA ASP A 399 -2.69 13.22 6.42
C ASP A 399 -3.80 12.21 6.75
N HIS A 400 -3.95 11.90 8.04
CA HIS A 400 -5.01 11.04 8.57
C HIS A 400 -5.15 9.71 7.82
N HIS A 401 -4.03 9.00 7.69
CA HIS A 401 -3.90 7.71 6.98
C HIS A 401 -4.44 7.71 5.53
N GLY A 402 -4.53 8.88 4.87
CA GLY A 402 -5.09 9.00 3.52
C GLY A 402 -6.61 9.01 3.46
N LEU A 403 -7.31 9.21 4.59
CA LEU A 403 -8.77 9.24 4.64
C LEU A 403 -9.35 10.49 3.98
N PHE A 404 -10.61 10.39 3.53
CA PHE A 404 -11.34 11.46 2.83
C PHE A 404 -11.64 12.71 3.68
N THR A 405 -11.42 12.63 5.00
CA THR A 405 -11.56 13.75 5.94
C THR A 405 -10.37 14.72 5.87
N SER A 406 -9.36 14.36 5.09
CA SER A 406 -8.07 15.05 4.93
C SER A 406 -7.61 14.98 3.46
N ASN A 407 -6.39 15.41 3.19
CA ASN A 407 -5.74 15.45 1.89
C ASN A 407 -6.55 16.27 0.86
N THR A 408 -6.95 17.48 1.23
CA THR A 408 -7.69 18.42 0.37
C THR A 408 -6.94 18.78 -0.92
N ASP A 409 -7.65 19.25 -1.94
CA ASP A 409 -7.03 19.69 -3.20
C ASP A 409 -6.10 20.89 -2.95
N GLU A 410 -6.51 21.81 -2.08
CA GLU A 410 -5.73 22.99 -1.71
C GLU A 410 -4.42 22.62 -1.00
N TRP A 411 -4.49 21.64 -0.10
CA TRP A 411 -3.32 21.13 0.60
C TRP A 411 -2.34 20.44 -0.34
N LEU A 412 -2.81 19.48 -1.12
CA LEU A 412 -1.96 18.76 -2.07
C LEU A 412 -1.40 19.68 -3.16
N ALA A 413 -2.11 20.74 -3.55
CA ALA A 413 -1.60 21.76 -4.45
C ALA A 413 -0.51 22.64 -3.80
N ALA A 414 -0.63 22.96 -2.50
CA ALA A 414 0.36 23.74 -1.77
C ALA A 414 1.63 22.93 -1.44
N VAL A 415 1.47 21.66 -1.06
CA VAL A 415 2.58 20.73 -0.80
C VAL A 415 3.24 20.30 -2.12
N SER A 416 2.44 20.02 -3.16
CA SER A 416 2.89 19.62 -4.50
C SER A 416 3.97 18.51 -4.48
N PRO A 417 3.69 17.34 -3.86
CA PRO A 417 4.68 16.28 -3.72
C PRO A 417 4.95 15.55 -5.03
N ARG A 418 6.22 15.13 -5.21
CA ARG A 418 6.65 14.20 -6.26
C ARG A 418 6.41 12.75 -5.85
N VAL A 419 6.27 12.48 -4.55
CA VAL A 419 5.94 11.17 -4.00
C VAL A 419 5.15 11.28 -2.70
N LEU A 420 4.15 10.42 -2.54
CA LEU A 420 3.35 10.28 -1.34
C LEU A 420 3.49 8.87 -0.74
N VAL A 421 3.55 8.81 0.59
CA VAL A 421 3.39 7.57 1.36
C VAL A 421 2.17 7.68 2.27
N SER A 422 1.44 6.58 2.41
CA SER A 422 0.28 6.48 3.30
C SER A 422 0.47 5.36 4.30
N ASP A 423 0.50 5.73 5.59
CA ASP A 423 0.39 4.87 6.78
C ASP A 423 -1.03 4.30 6.93
N SER A 424 -1.57 3.66 5.88
CA SER A 424 -2.96 3.19 5.84
C SER A 424 -3.05 1.67 5.86
N ASP A 425 -3.80 1.14 6.82
CA ASP A 425 -4.31 -0.24 6.89
C ASP A 425 -5.78 -0.37 6.44
N ASP A 426 -6.48 0.76 6.32
CA ASP A 426 -7.84 0.87 5.82
C ASP A 426 -7.83 1.53 4.44
N ALA A 427 -7.54 0.72 3.44
CA ALA A 427 -7.24 1.18 2.10
C ALA A 427 -8.43 1.94 1.44
N PRO A 428 -8.31 3.26 1.20
CA PRO A 428 -9.35 4.06 0.56
C PRO A 428 -9.29 3.90 -0.97
N TRP A 429 -9.51 2.66 -1.43
CA TRP A 429 -9.14 2.16 -2.75
C TRP A 429 -9.72 2.88 -3.98
N THR A 430 -10.74 3.72 -3.85
CA THR A 430 -11.34 4.35 -5.03
C THR A 430 -11.16 5.85 -5.02
N VAL A 431 -11.74 6.59 -4.08
CA VAL A 431 -11.81 8.05 -4.24
C VAL A 431 -10.44 8.71 -4.10
N PHE A 432 -9.63 8.27 -3.13
CA PHE A 432 -8.33 8.87 -2.88
C PHE A 432 -7.27 8.38 -3.87
N SER A 433 -7.17 7.07 -4.11
CA SER A 433 -6.28 6.54 -5.14
C SER A 433 -6.59 7.08 -6.54
N GLU A 434 -7.88 7.14 -6.95
CA GLU A 434 -8.26 7.76 -8.23
C GLU A 434 -7.92 9.26 -8.26
N LYS A 435 -7.98 9.96 -7.12
CA LYS A 435 -7.56 11.36 -7.03
C LYS A 435 -6.05 11.48 -7.29
N LEU A 436 -5.23 10.68 -6.63
CA LEU A 436 -3.78 10.72 -6.82
C LEU A 436 -3.36 10.28 -8.23
N GLU A 437 -4.05 9.29 -8.81
CA GLU A 437 -3.87 8.90 -10.21
C GLU A 437 -4.20 10.05 -11.17
N ARG A 438 -5.30 10.79 -10.96
CA ARG A 438 -5.64 11.98 -11.78
C ARG A 438 -4.64 13.12 -11.62
N MET A 439 -4.01 13.24 -10.45
CA MET A 439 -2.98 14.23 -10.18
C MET A 439 -1.59 13.79 -10.66
N GLU A 440 -1.46 12.56 -11.17
CA GLU A 440 -0.20 11.95 -11.59
C GLU A 440 0.86 11.91 -10.48
N ILE A 441 0.44 11.78 -9.22
CA ILE A 441 1.32 11.69 -8.06
C ILE A 441 1.59 10.21 -7.77
N PRO A 442 2.85 9.73 -7.87
CA PRO A 442 3.25 8.43 -7.36
C PRO A 442 2.90 8.28 -5.88
N HIS A 443 2.19 7.22 -5.53
CA HIS A 443 1.73 6.98 -4.17
C HIS A 443 1.99 5.53 -3.74
N TYR A 444 2.37 5.36 -2.48
CA TYR A 444 2.73 4.09 -1.89
C TYR A 444 1.92 3.89 -0.61
N ILE A 445 1.11 2.84 -0.56
CA ILE A 445 0.29 2.49 0.60
C ILE A 445 0.97 1.30 1.29
N VAL A 446 1.33 1.45 2.56
CA VAL A 446 2.15 0.44 3.26
C VAL A 446 1.43 -0.90 3.42
N SER A 447 0.10 -0.94 3.51
CA SER A 447 -0.66 -2.20 3.50
C SER A 447 -0.58 -2.97 2.17
N ASP A 448 -0.13 -2.31 1.09
CA ASP A 448 0.15 -2.97 -0.19
C ASP A 448 1.62 -3.28 -0.39
N CYS A 449 2.48 -2.37 0.05
CA CYS A 449 3.90 -2.39 -0.28
C CYS A 449 4.81 -2.84 0.86
N GLY A 450 4.26 -3.12 2.04
CA GLY A 450 5.00 -3.50 3.24
C GLY A 450 5.82 -2.33 3.77
N LEU A 451 7.12 -2.55 4.01
CA LEU A 451 8.05 -1.45 4.31
C LEU A 451 8.20 -0.52 3.10
N CYS A 452 7.93 0.76 3.27
CA CYS A 452 8.32 1.80 2.31
C CYS A 452 9.56 2.54 2.82
N VAL A 453 10.61 2.63 1.99
CA VAL A 453 11.84 3.38 2.28
C VAL A 453 12.07 4.40 1.19
N MET A 454 11.89 5.67 1.54
CA MET A 454 12.26 6.80 0.70
C MET A 454 13.65 7.29 1.08
N ARG A 455 14.58 7.28 0.13
CA ARG A 455 15.92 7.88 0.28
C ARG A 455 15.93 9.24 -0.39
N LEU A 456 16.26 10.26 0.38
CA LEU A 456 16.33 11.67 -0.02
C LEU A 456 17.80 12.10 -0.03
N GLY A 457 18.33 12.36 -1.22
CA GLY A 457 19.66 12.93 -1.43
C GLY A 457 19.60 14.46 -1.42
N GLY A 458 20.55 15.11 -0.73
CA GLY A 458 20.61 16.58 -0.65
C GLY A 458 20.83 17.28 -2.00
N ASP A 459 21.12 16.52 -3.05
CA ASP A 459 21.22 16.96 -4.44
C ASP A 459 19.87 17.07 -5.16
N GLY A 460 18.77 16.62 -4.55
CA GLY A 460 17.40 16.62 -5.10
C GLY A 460 16.91 15.24 -5.56
N ASN A 461 17.74 14.22 -5.46
CA ASN A 461 17.37 12.85 -5.84
C ASN A 461 16.48 12.20 -4.79
N ILE A 462 15.44 11.51 -5.25
CA ILE A 462 14.55 10.69 -4.42
C ILE A 462 14.45 9.32 -5.06
N SER A 463 14.65 8.27 -4.28
CA SER A 463 14.36 6.89 -4.67
C SER A 463 13.45 6.26 -3.62
N VAL A 464 12.52 5.43 -4.08
CA VAL A 464 11.64 4.66 -3.20
C VAL A 464 11.89 3.18 -3.42
N GLU A 465 12.19 2.47 -2.34
CA GLU A 465 12.24 1.02 -2.30
C GLU A 465 11.12 0.52 -1.41
N THR A 466 10.38 -0.48 -1.87
CA THR A 466 9.33 -1.11 -1.09
C THR A 466 9.62 -2.58 -0.87
N GLU A 467 9.17 -3.10 0.27
CA GLU A 467 9.26 -4.53 0.56
C GLU A 467 8.53 -5.33 -0.53
N TYR A 468 7.36 -4.88 -0.97
CA TYR A 468 6.63 -5.46 -2.08
C TYR A 468 6.59 -4.50 -3.27
N PRO A 469 7.05 -4.92 -4.47
CA PRO A 469 6.94 -4.09 -5.65
C PRO A 469 5.48 -3.73 -5.91
N ILE A 470 5.18 -2.43 -6.01
CA ILE A 470 3.89 -1.96 -6.49
C ILE A 470 3.99 -1.86 -8.01
N GLY A 471 3.04 -2.48 -8.72
CA GLY A 471 3.06 -2.57 -10.18
C GLY A 471 2.99 -1.22 -10.90
N LYS A 472 4.16 -0.62 -11.13
CA LYS A 472 4.58 -0.10 -12.44
C LYS A 472 6.04 -0.48 -12.57
N GLY A 473 6.31 -1.49 -13.41
CA GLY A 473 7.66 -1.90 -13.74
C GLY A 473 8.50 -0.71 -14.21
N GLU A 474 9.76 -0.70 -13.78
CA GLU A 474 10.82 0.15 -14.33
C GLU A 474 10.90 0.07 -15.85
#